data_AF-A0A7C7GCM3-F1
#
_entry.id   AF-A0A7C7GCM3-F1
#
_cell.length_a   1.000
_cell.length_b   1.000
_cell.length_c   1.000
_cell.angle_alpha   90.00
_cell.angle_beta   90.00
_cell.angle_gamma   90.00
#
_symmetry.space_group_name_H-M   'P 1'
#
loop_
_entity.id
_entity.type
_entity.pdbx_description
1 polymer ?
#
loop_
_entity_poly.entity_id
_entity_poly.type
_entity_poly.pdbx_seq_one_letter_code
_entity_poly.pdbx_strand_id
1 'polypeptide(L)'
;MISATHLTTALYGAYRLARADRNGMAYFDSSLDGFWLSFFAAALVAPIFFLLMMIRFENGGVDATAFRFVSIEAIAYTIGWF
;
A
#
# COMPACT_ATOMS: atom_id res chain seq x y z
N MET A 1 10.85 -10.75 -8.45
CA MET A 1 11.57 -9.99 -7.40
C MET A 1 11.71 -8.56 -7.87
N ILE A 2 11.38 -7.58 -7.03
CA ILE A 2 11.61 -6.17 -7.37
C ILE A 2 13.12 -5.94 -7.35
N SER A 3 13.72 -5.83 -8.54
CA SER A 3 15.14 -5.48 -8.69
C SER A 3 15.33 -3.97 -8.56
N ALA A 4 16.51 -3.54 -8.11
CA ALA A 4 16.88 -2.12 -8.07
C ALA A 4 16.68 -1.44 -9.44
N THR A 5 16.96 -2.15 -10.53
CA THR A 5 16.72 -1.66 -11.90
C THR A 5 15.24 -1.42 -12.20
N HIS A 6 14.35 -2.25 -11.64
CA HIS A 6 12.90 -2.11 -11.82
C HIS A 6 12.39 -0.85 -11.09
N LEU A 7 12.92 -0.61 -9.88
CA LEU A 7 12.62 0.58 -9.09
C LEU A 7 13.08 1.86 -9.78
N THR A 8 14.32 1.90 -10.27
CA THR A 8 14.86 3.10 -10.95
C THR A 8 14.14 3.39 -12.26
N THR A 9 13.75 2.35 -13.00
CA THR A 9 12.97 2.48 -14.23
C THR A 9 11.58 3.07 -13.96
N ALA A 10 10.87 2.57 -12.94
CA ALA A 10 9.56 3.10 -12.54
C ALA A 10 9.65 4.55 -12.04
N LEU A 11 10.67 4.88 -11.23
CA LEU A 11 10.91 6.25 -10.77
C LEU A 11 11.19 7.22 -11.94
N TYR A 12 11.96 6.78 -12.93
CA TYR A 12 12.22 7.57 -14.12
C TYR A 12 10.95 7.80 -14.97
N GLY A 13 10.10 6.77 -15.10
CA GLY A 13 8.77 6.88 -15.70
C GLY A 13 7.89 7.92 -15.01
N ALA A 14 7.83 7.86 -13.66
CA ALA A 14 7.07 8.80 -12.83
C ALA A 14 7.56 10.25 -13.02
N TYR A 15 8.88 10.44 -13.06
CA TYR A 15 9.49 11.76 -13.33
C TYR A 15 9.10 12.32 -14.70
N ARG A 16 9.06 11.49 -15.76
CA ARG A 16 8.60 11.92 -17.09
C ARG A 16 7.11 12.30 -17.08
N LEU A 17 6.27 11.53 -16.41
CA LEU A 17 4.84 11.86 -16.25
C LEU A 17 4.63 13.17 -15.49
N ALA A 18 5.40 13.42 -14.42
CA ALA A 18 5.36 14.69 -13.69
C ALA A 18 5.73 15.91 -14.56
N ARG A 19 6.48 15.69 -15.65
CA ARG A 19 6.80 16.69 -16.67
C ARG A 19 5.79 16.73 -17.83
N ALA A 20 4.62 16.15 -17.66
CA ALA A 20 3.56 16.01 -18.67
C ALA A 20 4.00 15.25 -19.95
N ASP A 21 5.05 14.43 -19.87
CA ASP A 21 5.49 13.58 -20.97
C ASP A 21 4.74 12.24 -20.92
N ARG A 22 3.77 12.09 -21.82
CA ARG A 22 2.94 10.88 -21.95
C ARG A 22 3.76 9.59 -22.18
N ASN A 23 4.98 9.71 -22.68
CA ASN A 23 5.85 8.54 -22.90
C ASN A 23 6.38 7.96 -21.58
N GLY A 24 6.19 8.65 -20.44
CA GLY A 24 6.51 8.11 -19.12
C GLY A 24 5.76 6.83 -18.77
N MET A 25 4.56 6.61 -19.36
CA MET A 25 3.82 5.35 -19.19
C MET A 25 4.56 4.12 -19.71
N ALA A 26 5.45 4.26 -20.70
CA ALA A 26 6.19 3.14 -21.29
C ALA A 26 7.20 2.50 -20.32
N TYR A 27 7.47 3.13 -19.18
CA TYR A 27 8.40 2.66 -18.16
C TYR A 27 7.72 1.86 -17.04
N PHE A 28 6.39 1.77 -17.06
CA PHE A 28 5.63 0.98 -16.11
C PHE A 28 5.20 -0.34 -16.74
N ASP A 29 5.17 -1.38 -15.91
CA ASP A 29 4.55 -2.64 -16.28
C ASP A 29 3.02 -2.47 -16.19
N SER A 30 2.34 -2.55 -17.34
CA SER A 30 0.89 -2.45 -17.44
C SER A 30 0.17 -3.81 -17.31
N SER A 31 0.89 -4.86 -16.95
CA SER A 31 0.29 -6.16 -16.69
C SER A 31 -0.56 -6.14 -15.41
N LEU A 32 -1.55 -7.03 -15.37
CA LEU A 32 -2.38 -7.24 -14.18
C LEU A 32 -1.51 -7.66 -12.97
N ASP A 33 -0.46 -8.46 -13.21
CA ASP A 33 0.45 -8.90 -12.17
C ASP A 33 1.30 -7.75 -11.61
N GLY A 34 1.76 -6.83 -12.48
CA GLY A 34 2.49 -5.62 -12.09
C GLY A 34 1.64 -4.66 -11.25
N PHE A 35 0.35 -4.57 -11.54
CA PHE A 35 -0.61 -3.84 -10.71
C PHE A 35 -0.66 -4.42 -9.29
N TRP A 36 -0.90 -5.72 -9.14
CA TRP A 36 -0.97 -6.37 -7.83
C TRP A 36 0.34 -6.27 -7.05
N LEU A 37 1.48 -6.34 -7.73
CA LEU A 37 2.80 -6.22 -7.11
C LEU A 37 3.02 -4.84 -6.47
N SER A 38 2.44 -3.79 -7.04
CA SER A 38 2.54 -2.42 -6.53
C SER A 38 1.82 -2.24 -5.19
N PHE A 39 0.72 -2.98 -4.98
CA PHE A 39 -0.05 -2.98 -3.73
C PHE A 39 0.32 -4.13 -2.80
N PHE A 40 1.20 -5.04 -3.22
CA PHE A 40 1.58 -6.20 -2.42
C PHE A 40 2.29 -5.82 -1.12
N ALA A 41 2.93 -4.64 -1.06
CA ALA A 41 3.48 -4.11 0.18
C ALA A 41 2.40 -3.95 1.27
N ALA A 42 1.21 -3.46 0.92
CA ALA A 42 0.08 -3.36 1.83
C ALA A 42 -0.41 -4.74 2.27
N ALA A 43 -0.44 -5.74 1.38
CA ALA A 43 -0.81 -7.10 1.76
C ALA A 43 0.23 -7.75 2.70
N LEU A 44 1.52 -7.52 2.44
CA LEU A 44 2.62 -8.05 3.24
C LEU A 44 2.64 -7.47 4.67
N VAL A 45 2.32 -6.19 4.83
CA VAL A 45 2.31 -5.50 6.13
C VAL A 45 1.03 -5.78 6.93
N ALA A 46 -0.05 -6.17 6.27
CA ALA A 46 -1.36 -6.36 6.90
C ALA A 46 -1.38 -7.32 8.12
N PRO A 47 -0.66 -8.46 8.13
CA PRO A 47 -0.64 -9.36 9.30
C PRO A 47 0.00 -8.70 10.53
N ILE A 48 1.07 -7.93 10.33
CA ILE A 48 1.77 -7.22 11.40
C ILE A 48 0.89 -6.10 11.94
N PHE A 49 0.24 -5.34 11.04
CA PHE A 49 -0.71 -4.31 11.41
C PHE A 49 -1.89 -4.89 12.20
N PHE A 50 -2.41 -6.04 11.79
CA PHE A 50 -3.50 -6.74 12.48
C PHE A 50 -3.12 -7.16 13.91
N LEU A 51 -1.92 -7.70 14.11
CA LEU A 51 -1.41 -8.00 15.45
C LEU A 51 -1.27 -6.75 16.31
N LEU A 52 -0.73 -5.66 15.76
CA LEU A 52 -0.63 -4.37 16.45
C LEU A 52 -2.02 -3.84 16.85
N MET A 53 -3.00 -3.97 15.96
CA MET A 53 -4.39 -3.58 16.20
C MET A 53 -4.99 -4.39 17.36
N MET A 54 -4.76 -5.71 17.43
CA MET A 54 -5.23 -6.54 18.55
C MET A 54 -4.62 -6.10 19.88
N ILE A 55 -3.30 -5.89 19.92
CA ILE A 55 -2.60 -5.41 21.12
C ILE A 55 -3.15 -4.05 21.57
N ARG A 56 -3.43 -3.15 20.63
CA ARG A 56 -4.02 -1.83 20.93
C ARG A 56 -5.44 -1.93 21.45
N PHE A 57 -6.26 -2.83 20.91
CA PHE A 57 -7.63 -3.03 21.37
C PHE A 57 -7.67 -3.52 22.82
N GLU A 58 -6.81 -4.49 23.18
CA GLU A 58 -6.74 -5.03 24.53
C GLU A 58 -6.19 -4.02 25.56
N ASN A 59 -5.18 -3.23 25.19
CA ASN A 59 -4.51 -2.31 26.12
C ASN A 59 -5.14 -0.91 26.17
N GLY A 60 -5.88 -0.51 25.13
CA GLY A 60 -6.23 0.89 24.89
C GLY A 60 -7.46 1.41 25.64
N GLY A 61 -8.15 0.58 26.42
CA GLY A 61 -9.41 0.98 27.09
C GLY A 61 -10.41 1.58 26.09
N VAL A 62 -10.44 1.05 24.87
CA VAL A 62 -11.22 1.63 23.77
C VAL A 62 -12.71 1.45 24.09
N ASP A 63 -13.41 2.56 24.34
CA ASP A 63 -14.87 2.60 24.50
C ASP A 63 -15.60 2.43 23.15
N ALA A 64 -15.31 1.32 22.47
CA ALA A 64 -15.98 0.94 21.24
C ALA A 64 -16.11 -0.58 21.16
N THR A 65 -17.14 -1.03 20.46
CA THR A 65 -17.26 -2.44 20.09
C THR A 65 -16.10 -2.83 19.16
N ALA A 66 -15.64 -4.08 19.27
CA ALA A 66 -14.57 -4.62 18.43
C ALA A 66 -14.84 -4.41 16.93
N PHE A 67 -16.10 -4.59 16.51
CA PHE A 67 -16.50 -4.38 15.12
C PHE A 67 -16.27 -2.94 14.64
N ARG A 68 -16.61 -1.93 15.46
CA ARG A 68 -16.38 -0.52 15.12
C ARG A 68 -14.88 -0.21 15.05
N PHE A 69 -14.11 -0.67 16.02
CA PHE A 69 -12.67 -0.45 16.07
C PHE A 69 -11.97 -1.05 14.84
N VAL A 70 -12.21 -2.34 14.55
CA VAL A 70 -11.63 -3.05 13.40
C VAL A 70 -12.02 -2.39 12.08
N SER A 71 -13.28 -1.94 11.95
CA SER A 71 -13.75 -1.27 10.73
C SER A 71 -13.01 0.05 10.47
N ILE A 72 -12.82 0.87 11.52
CA ILE A 72 -12.09 2.14 11.41
C ILE A 72 -10.62 1.90 11.06
N GLU A 73 -9.96 0.97 11.76
CA GLU A 73 -8.55 0.64 11.53
C GLU A 73 -8.34 0.02 10.14
N ALA A 74 -9.25 -0.82 9.66
CA ALA A 74 -9.19 -1.38 8.31
C ALA A 74 -9.33 -0.29 7.23
N ILE A 75 -10.26 0.65 7.38
CA ILE A 75 -10.43 1.77 6.45
C ILE A 75 -9.18 2.67 6.48
N ALA A 76 -8.69 3.01 7.68
CA ALA A 76 -7.50 3.83 7.83
C ALA A 76 -6.27 3.16 7.22
N TYR A 77 -6.13 1.84 7.39
CA TYR A 77 -5.09 1.05 6.76
C TYR A 77 -5.19 1.11 5.24
N THR A 78 -6.37 0.85 4.68
CA THR A 78 -6.60 0.91 3.23
C THR A 78 -6.26 2.30 2.68
N ILE A 79 -6.80 3.36 3.27
CA ILE A 79 -6.53 4.74 2.83
C ILE A 79 -5.05 5.09 2.95
N GLY A 80 -4.35 4.62 3.98
CA GLY A 80 -2.91 4.90 4.16
C GLY A 80 -2.01 4.28 3.09
N TRP A 81 -2.50 3.28 2.34
CA TRP A 81 -1.77 2.60 1.26
C TRP A 81 -2.27 2.97 -0.14
N PHE A 82 -3.30 3.81 -0.25
CA PHE A 82 -3.84 4.34 -1.51
C PHE A 82 -3.43 5.81 -1.71
#